data_AF-A0A1H7QDQ7-F1
#
_entry.id   AF-A0A1H7QDQ7-F1
#
_cell.length_a   1.000
_cell.length_b   1.000
_cell.length_c   1.000
_cell.angle_alpha   90.00
_cell.angle_beta   90.00
_cell.angle_gamma   90.00
#
_symmetry.space_group_name_H-M   'P 1'
#
loop_
_entity.id
_entity.type
_entity.pdbx_description
1 polymer ?
#
loop_
_entity_poly.entity_id
_entity_poly.type
_entity_poly.pdbx_seq_one_letter_code
_entity_poly.pdbx_strand_id
1 'polypeptide(L)'
;MLRSKRHIFKKIIHLELVLLCLVLIGSIIDFFGYTEHSEKLSEKLHEKTTFTDQEKNILWSELGLDYIDLDISKAYYTYYDRENNRNEKLYVVSEGFDSVDAEIKYLKQFNGNENVRRGQEDYKIYDITYNTDRDHSNLWIECTTYEENGNYYLKFYKNESEHSGIDNILNEMFGIDDSGKQ
;
A
#
# COMPACT_ATOMS: atom_id res chain seq x y z
N MET A 1 64.08 -32.34 0.16
CA MET A 1 63.43 -31.44 1.15
C MET A 1 62.40 -30.45 0.54
N LEU A 2 62.58 -29.95 -0.69
CA LEU A 2 61.65 -28.98 -1.32
C LEU A 2 60.24 -29.51 -1.68
N ARG A 3 60.10 -30.80 -2.01
CA ARG A 3 58.82 -31.40 -2.44
C ARG A 3 57.79 -31.47 -1.31
N SER A 4 58.25 -31.69 -0.07
CA SER A 4 57.40 -31.71 1.14
C SER A 4 56.86 -30.31 1.49
N LYS A 5 57.70 -29.27 1.41
CA LYS A 5 57.28 -27.88 1.68
C LYS A 5 56.20 -27.38 0.71
N ARG A 6 56.26 -27.77 -0.58
CA ARG A 6 55.21 -27.44 -1.57
C ARG A 6 53.86 -28.10 -1.27
N HIS A 7 53.85 -29.33 -0.74
CA HIS A 7 52.59 -29.99 -0.36
C HIS A 7 51.97 -29.36 0.88
N ILE A 8 52.78 -28.96 1.85
CA ILE A 8 52.31 -28.23 3.05
C ILE A 8 51.75 -26.87 2.64
N PHE A 9 52.45 -26.13 1.78
CA PHE A 9 51.99 -24.81 1.30
C PHE A 9 50.66 -24.89 0.52
N LYS A 10 50.48 -25.91 -0.33
CA LYS A 10 49.21 -26.16 -1.02
C LYS A 10 48.07 -26.48 -0.05
N LYS A 11 48.34 -27.25 1.02
CA LYS A 11 47.33 -27.55 2.05
C LYS A 11 46.93 -26.30 2.84
N ILE A 12 47.88 -25.44 3.17
CA ILE A 12 47.60 -24.17 3.87
C ILE A 12 46.75 -23.25 3.00
N ILE A 13 47.11 -23.06 1.72
CA ILE A 13 46.30 -22.25 0.80
C ILE A 13 44.89 -22.81 0.64
N HIS A 14 44.75 -24.14 0.54
CA HIS A 14 43.44 -24.77 0.41
C HIS A 14 42.59 -24.60 1.68
N LEU A 15 43.19 -24.67 2.86
CA LEU A 15 42.52 -24.46 4.14
C LEU A 15 42.02 -23.01 4.28
N GLU A 16 42.86 -22.03 3.93
CA GLU A 16 42.51 -20.61 3.91
C GLU A 16 41.34 -20.34 2.94
N LEU A 17 41.38 -20.95 1.75
CA LEU A 17 40.32 -20.78 0.75
C LEU A 17 38.98 -21.37 1.23
N VAL A 18 39.03 -22.53 1.91
CA VAL A 18 37.84 -23.15 2.52
C VAL A 18 37.29 -22.28 3.64
N LEU A 19 38.15 -21.71 4.49
CA LEU A 19 37.73 -20.82 5.57
C LEU A 19 37.07 -19.55 5.02
N LEU A 20 37.66 -18.95 3.96
CA LEU A 20 37.09 -17.80 3.27
C LEU A 20 35.71 -18.14 2.67
N CYS A 21 35.57 -19.29 2.02
CA CYS A 21 34.28 -19.74 1.48
C CYS A 21 33.22 -19.94 2.58
N LEU A 22 33.59 -20.48 3.73
CA LEU A 22 32.64 -20.67 4.84
C LEU A 22 32.17 -19.34 5.44
N VAL A 23 33.05 -18.34 5.55
CA VAL A 23 32.69 -16.98 6.00
C VAL A 23 31.76 -16.29 4.98
N LEU A 24 32.03 -16.46 3.69
CA LEU A 24 31.16 -15.92 2.63
C LEU A 24 29.79 -16.60 2.60
N ILE A 25 29.72 -17.92 2.79
CA ILE A 25 28.44 -18.64 2.86
C ILE A 25 27.64 -18.23 4.10
N GLY A 26 28.30 -18.09 5.26
CA GLY A 26 27.64 -17.63 6.50
C GLY A 26 27.04 -16.22 6.35
N SER A 27 27.81 -15.28 5.79
CA SER A 27 27.33 -13.91 5.54
C SER A 27 26.20 -13.84 4.50
N ILE A 28 26.21 -14.72 3.49
CA ILE A 28 25.11 -14.88 2.54
C ILE A 28 23.85 -15.40 3.26
N ILE A 29 23.97 -16.42 4.10
CA ILE A 29 22.84 -16.98 4.86
C ILE A 29 22.27 -15.95 5.84
N ASP A 30 23.12 -15.21 6.55
CA ASP A 30 22.67 -14.14 7.46
C ASP A 30 21.96 -13.01 6.69
N PHE A 31 22.47 -12.62 5.52
CA PHE A 31 21.87 -11.59 4.67
C PHE A 31 20.51 -12.05 4.11
N PHE A 32 20.43 -13.26 3.54
CA PHE A 32 19.19 -13.80 2.99
C PHE A 32 18.16 -14.15 4.08
N GLY A 33 18.61 -14.65 5.23
CA GLY A 33 17.77 -14.91 6.40
C GLY A 33 17.18 -13.64 7.00
N TYR A 34 17.92 -12.52 6.99
CA TYR A 34 17.38 -11.21 7.39
C TYR A 34 16.36 -10.67 6.39
N THR A 35 16.59 -10.84 5.08
CA THR A 35 15.64 -10.38 4.05
C THR A 35 14.32 -11.17 4.11
N GLU A 36 14.37 -12.50 4.30
CA GLU A 36 13.15 -13.34 4.42
C GLU A 36 12.36 -13.07 5.70
N HIS A 37 13.02 -12.67 6.80
CA HIS A 37 12.31 -12.30 8.02
C HIS A 37 11.67 -10.91 7.93
N SER A 38 12.24 -10.00 7.12
CA SER A 38 11.62 -8.69 6.86
C SER A 38 10.44 -8.76 5.89
N GLU A 39 10.39 -9.77 5.00
CA GLU A 39 9.30 -9.97 4.03
C GLU A 39 8.08 -10.72 4.58
N LYS A 40 8.13 -11.18 5.84
CA LYS A 40 7.03 -11.93 6.50
C LYS A 40 6.21 -11.12 7.51
N LEU A 41 6.31 -9.79 7.51
CA LEU A 41 5.25 -8.93 8.05
C LEU A 41 4.26 -8.63 6.92
N SER A 42 3.36 -9.58 6.63
CA SER A 42 2.31 -9.34 5.63
C SER A 42 1.36 -8.27 6.19
N GLU A 43 1.32 -7.09 5.55
CA GLU A 43 0.22 -6.14 5.72
C GLU A 43 -1.09 -6.93 5.56
N LYS A 44 -1.87 -7.11 6.63
CA LYS A 44 -3.13 -7.85 6.54
C LYS A 44 -4.12 -6.93 5.87
N LEU A 45 -4.45 -7.25 4.62
CA LEU A 45 -5.42 -6.51 3.83
C LEU A 45 -6.82 -6.99 4.23
N HIS A 46 -7.63 -6.09 4.79
CA HIS A 46 -9.02 -6.35 5.10
C HIS A 46 -9.90 -5.81 3.98
N GLU A 47 -10.53 -6.71 3.23
CA GLU A 47 -11.45 -6.37 2.14
C GLU A 47 -12.90 -6.43 2.61
N LYS A 48 -13.70 -5.46 2.14
CA LYS A 48 -15.15 -5.44 2.31
C LYS A 48 -15.80 -4.99 1.00
N THR A 49 -16.92 -5.61 0.65
CA THR A 49 -17.67 -5.38 -0.61
C THR A 49 -19.15 -5.06 -0.37
N THR A 50 -19.58 -5.04 0.88
CA THR A 50 -20.97 -4.74 1.27
C THR A 50 -20.96 -3.70 2.38
N PHE A 51 -21.72 -2.63 2.15
CA PHE A 51 -21.71 -1.43 2.99
C PHE A 51 -23.13 -0.94 3.23
N THR A 52 -23.38 -0.51 4.47
CA THR A 52 -24.52 0.33 4.82
C THR A 52 -24.29 1.78 4.35
N ASP A 53 -25.36 2.57 4.24
CA ASP A 53 -25.25 3.99 3.87
C ASP A 53 -24.36 4.78 4.85
N GLN A 54 -24.41 4.43 6.14
CA GLN A 54 -23.54 5.02 7.15
C GLN A 54 -22.07 4.70 6.90
N GLU A 55 -21.74 3.44 6.59
CA GLU A 55 -20.36 3.02 6.29
C GLU A 55 -19.82 3.70 5.03
N LYS A 56 -20.66 3.89 3.99
CA LYS A 56 -20.27 4.64 2.78
C LYS A 56 -19.89 6.08 3.11
N ASN A 57 -20.72 6.76 3.92
CA ASN A 57 -20.44 8.12 4.36
C ASN A 57 -19.13 8.20 5.15
N ILE A 58 -18.89 7.26 6.07
CA ILE A 58 -17.64 7.19 6.83
C ILE A 58 -16.43 7.08 5.89
N LEU A 59 -16.47 6.18 4.91
CA LEU A 59 -15.35 5.96 3.98
C LEU A 59 -15.04 7.22 3.16
N TRP A 60 -16.05 7.92 2.64
CA TRP A 60 -15.85 9.17 1.92
C TRP A 60 -15.38 10.31 2.85
N SER A 61 -15.89 10.38 4.08
CA SER A 61 -15.44 11.35 5.09
C SER A 61 -13.99 11.14 5.50
N GLU A 62 -13.54 9.89 5.63
CA GLU A 62 -12.14 9.58 5.95
C GLU A 62 -11.19 10.02 4.84
N LEU A 63 -11.66 9.98 3.58
CA LEU A 63 -10.93 10.55 2.45
C LEU A 63 -11.10 12.08 2.33
N GLY A 64 -11.88 12.74 3.19
CA GLY A 64 -12.19 14.17 3.02
C GLY A 64 -12.96 14.48 1.73
N LEU A 65 -13.75 13.50 1.26
CA LEU A 65 -14.49 13.49 -0.01
C LEU A 65 -16.01 13.46 0.21
N ASP A 66 -16.51 14.14 1.25
CA ASP A 66 -17.93 14.19 1.63
C ASP A 66 -18.89 14.64 0.50
N TYR A 67 -18.35 15.26 -0.54
CA TYR A 67 -19.08 15.78 -1.69
C TYR A 67 -19.15 14.82 -2.89
N ILE A 68 -18.49 13.64 -2.81
CA ILE A 68 -18.55 12.60 -3.84
C ILE A 68 -19.87 11.82 -3.71
N ASP A 69 -20.54 11.63 -4.84
CA ASP A 69 -21.76 10.83 -4.97
C ASP A 69 -21.47 9.60 -5.83
N LEU A 70 -20.56 8.74 -5.34
CA LEU A 70 -20.27 7.44 -5.94
C LEU A 70 -20.62 6.34 -4.96
N ASP A 71 -21.32 5.34 -5.47
CA ASP A 71 -21.39 4.05 -4.79
C ASP A 71 -20.01 3.39 -4.71
N ILE A 72 -19.83 2.57 -3.69
CA ILE A 72 -18.57 1.88 -3.37
C ILE A 72 -18.75 0.41 -3.72
N SER A 73 -17.92 -0.11 -4.64
CA SER A 73 -17.91 -1.53 -4.98
C SER A 73 -17.13 -2.35 -3.96
N LYS A 74 -15.98 -1.82 -3.52
CA LYS A 74 -15.08 -2.46 -2.56
C LYS A 74 -14.22 -1.44 -1.86
N ALA A 75 -13.81 -1.76 -0.65
CA ALA A 75 -12.83 -1.01 0.09
C ALA A 75 -11.82 -1.96 0.73
N TYR A 76 -10.60 -1.47 0.86
CA TYR A 76 -9.52 -2.18 1.52
C TYR A 76 -8.95 -1.30 2.60
N TYR A 77 -8.73 -1.91 3.76
CA TYR A 77 -8.07 -1.26 4.86
C TYR A 77 -6.91 -2.13 5.30
N THR A 78 -5.71 -1.58 5.22
CA THR A 78 -4.54 -2.20 5.84
C THR A 78 -4.22 -1.44 7.09
N TYR A 79 -3.92 -2.20 8.11
CA TYR A 79 -3.35 -1.70 9.33
C TYR A 79 -1.94 -2.30 9.43
N TYR A 80 -0.95 -1.45 9.69
CA TYR A 80 0.40 -1.90 10.03
C TYR A 80 0.74 -1.44 11.43
N ASP A 81 1.78 -1.95 12.08
CA ASP A 81 2.18 -1.50 13.42
C ASP A 81 3.69 -1.88 13.66
N ARG A 82 4.72 -1.08 13.25
CA ARG A 82 6.21 -1.26 13.52
C ARG A 82 6.73 -1.36 14.98
N GLU A 83 6.45 -0.46 15.93
CA GLU A 83 6.46 -0.87 17.35
C GLU A 83 5.26 -1.76 17.61
N ASN A 84 4.22 -1.66 16.80
CA ASN A 84 3.34 -0.52 16.63
C ASN A 84 3.54 0.88 15.86
N ASN A 85 4.40 1.08 14.82
CA ASN A 85 4.24 2.17 13.81
C ASN A 85 3.18 1.78 12.77
N ARG A 86 2.03 2.44 12.84
CA ARG A 86 0.97 2.24 11.88
C ARG A 86 1.20 2.96 10.58
N ASN A 87 1.16 2.19 9.50
CA ASN A 87 0.91 2.66 8.14
C ASN A 87 -0.48 2.16 7.81
N GLU A 88 -1.49 2.93 8.21
CA GLU A 88 -2.84 2.63 7.81
C GLU A 88 -3.04 3.12 6.37
N LYS A 89 -3.56 2.23 5.54
CA LYS A 89 -3.84 2.52 4.14
C LYS A 89 -5.30 2.25 3.91
N LEU A 90 -6.01 3.29 3.52
CA LEU A 90 -7.38 3.18 3.08
C LEU A 90 -7.41 3.23 1.56
N TYR A 91 -8.07 2.24 0.97
CA TYR A 91 -8.43 2.22 -0.43
C TYR A 91 -9.95 2.15 -0.56
N VAL A 92 -10.54 3.10 -1.27
CA VAL A 92 -11.97 3.07 -1.60
C VAL A 92 -12.10 2.98 -3.12
N VAL A 93 -12.86 2.00 -3.59
CA VAL A 93 -13.09 1.76 -5.02
C VAL A 93 -14.55 2.08 -5.33
N SER A 94 -14.77 2.97 -6.29
CA SER A 94 -16.12 3.28 -6.77
C SER A 94 -16.79 2.06 -7.41
N GLU A 95 -18.08 2.14 -7.68
CA GLU A 95 -18.70 1.31 -8.70
C GLU A 95 -18.13 1.57 -10.09
N GLY A 96 -18.34 0.61 -10.98
CA GLY A 96 -17.77 0.60 -12.32
C GLY A 96 -18.43 1.64 -13.24
N PHE A 97 -17.58 2.33 -13.99
CA PHE A 97 -17.96 3.20 -15.11
C PHE A 97 -17.84 2.43 -16.43
N ASP A 98 -18.67 2.80 -17.41
CA ASP A 98 -18.63 2.23 -18.76
C ASP A 98 -17.35 2.59 -19.54
N SER A 99 -16.63 3.64 -19.13
CA SER A 99 -15.40 4.11 -19.80
C SER A 99 -14.56 5.04 -18.94
N VAL A 100 -13.27 5.16 -19.25
CA VAL A 100 -12.37 6.17 -18.64
C VAL A 100 -12.84 7.61 -18.93
N ASP A 101 -13.45 7.86 -20.08
CA ASP A 101 -13.99 9.19 -20.39
C ASP A 101 -15.15 9.56 -19.45
N ALA A 102 -15.94 8.57 -19.01
CA ALA A 102 -16.98 8.78 -18.01
C ALA A 102 -16.39 9.08 -16.63
N GLU A 103 -15.33 8.37 -16.22
CA GLU A 103 -14.59 8.66 -14.98
C GLU A 103 -14.06 10.11 -14.96
N ILE A 104 -13.38 10.53 -16.04
CA ILE A 104 -12.84 11.89 -16.16
C ILE A 104 -13.97 12.93 -16.17
N LYS A 105 -15.05 12.67 -16.92
CA LYS A 105 -16.20 13.59 -16.97
C LYS A 105 -16.83 13.79 -15.60
N TYR A 106 -16.95 12.71 -14.81
CA TYR A 106 -17.42 12.79 -13.43
C TYR A 106 -16.48 13.66 -12.59
N LEU A 107 -15.18 13.41 -12.61
CA LEU A 107 -14.21 14.17 -11.81
C LEU A 107 -14.15 15.66 -12.16
N LYS A 108 -14.36 16.02 -13.43
CA LYS A 108 -14.40 17.41 -13.92
C LYS A 108 -15.57 18.25 -13.42
N GLN A 109 -16.59 17.63 -12.81
CA GLN A 109 -17.73 18.38 -12.28
C GLN A 109 -17.39 19.15 -11.00
N PHE A 110 -16.30 18.78 -10.33
CA PHE A 110 -15.87 19.41 -9.08
C PHE A 110 -15.02 20.65 -9.37
N ASN A 111 -15.21 21.68 -8.55
CA ASN A 111 -14.48 22.94 -8.68
C ASN A 111 -12.97 22.71 -8.56
N GLY A 112 -12.19 23.23 -9.52
CA GLY A 112 -10.73 23.05 -9.56
C GLY A 112 -10.25 21.77 -10.28
N ASN A 113 -11.16 20.97 -10.84
CA ASN A 113 -10.85 19.74 -11.58
C ASN A 113 -11.01 19.87 -13.10
N GLU A 114 -11.11 21.08 -13.66
CA GLU A 114 -11.46 21.30 -15.07
C GLU A 114 -10.46 20.63 -16.04
N ASN A 115 -9.21 20.52 -15.60
CA ASN A 115 -8.09 19.99 -16.37
C ASN A 115 -7.77 18.51 -16.09
N VAL A 116 -8.60 17.83 -15.28
CA VAL A 116 -8.41 16.39 -14.98
C VAL A 116 -8.25 15.58 -16.26
N ARG A 117 -7.27 14.68 -16.25
CA ARG A 117 -6.89 13.86 -17.40
C ARG A 117 -6.23 12.57 -16.96
N ARG A 118 -6.33 11.57 -17.84
CA ARG A 118 -5.58 10.32 -17.69
C ARG A 118 -4.08 10.58 -17.87
N GLY A 119 -3.28 9.99 -16.99
CA GLY A 119 -1.85 9.88 -17.16
C GLY A 119 -1.44 9.03 -18.36
N GLN A 120 -0.27 9.34 -18.93
CA GLN A 120 0.32 8.52 -19.99
C GLN A 120 0.91 7.21 -19.43
N GLU A 121 1.29 7.20 -18.16
CA GLU A 121 1.91 6.06 -17.47
C GLU A 121 1.09 5.73 -16.20
N ASP A 122 1.01 4.45 -15.84
CA ASP A 122 0.51 3.93 -14.55
C ASP A 122 -0.97 4.12 -14.19
N TYR A 123 -1.86 4.33 -15.17
CA TYR A 123 -3.31 4.47 -14.94
C TYR A 123 -3.67 5.52 -13.87
N LYS A 124 -2.78 6.49 -13.62
CA LYS A 124 -3.03 7.58 -12.68
C LYS A 124 -3.97 8.61 -13.30
N ILE A 125 -4.76 9.26 -12.46
CA ILE A 125 -5.52 10.44 -12.86
C ILE A 125 -4.83 11.66 -12.25
N TYR A 126 -4.47 12.61 -13.11
CA TYR A 126 -3.74 13.82 -12.71
C TYR A 126 -4.66 15.03 -12.61
N ASP A 127 -4.12 16.07 -11.97
CA ASP A 127 -4.73 17.40 -11.88
C ASP A 127 -6.09 17.39 -11.15
N ILE A 128 -6.24 16.48 -10.17
CA ILE A 128 -7.38 16.43 -9.25
C ILE A 128 -7.07 17.30 -8.04
N THR A 129 -7.91 18.31 -7.84
CA THR A 129 -8.03 19.06 -6.61
C THR A 129 -9.03 18.36 -5.70
N TYR A 130 -8.60 18.05 -4.48
CA TYR A 130 -9.48 17.59 -3.42
C TYR A 130 -9.87 18.80 -2.58
N ASN A 131 -11.17 19.05 -2.40
CA ASN A 131 -11.64 20.14 -1.56
C ASN A 131 -11.48 19.78 -0.08
N THR A 132 -10.27 19.93 0.45
CA THR A 132 -9.94 19.55 1.83
C THR A 132 -9.88 20.81 2.69
N ASP A 133 -11.04 21.36 3.02
CA ASP A 133 -11.19 22.48 3.98
C ASP A 133 -10.78 22.10 5.43
N ARG A 134 -10.43 20.83 5.67
CA ARG A 134 -9.83 20.36 6.92
C ARG A 134 -8.31 20.32 6.77
N ASP A 135 -7.63 21.26 7.43
CA ASP A 135 -6.19 21.30 7.73
C ASP A 135 -5.31 20.36 6.91
N HIS A 136 -4.74 20.88 5.81
CA HIS A 136 -3.48 20.57 5.09
C HIS A 136 -2.84 19.14 5.07
N SER A 137 -3.47 18.14 5.65
CA SER A 137 -2.97 16.77 5.87
C SER A 137 -3.30 15.83 4.71
N ASN A 138 -4.35 16.14 3.96
CA ASN A 138 -4.83 15.34 2.83
C ASN A 138 -4.07 15.58 1.51
N LEU A 139 -2.86 16.12 1.56
CA LEU A 139 -1.97 16.34 0.40
C LEU A 139 -1.57 15.06 -0.36
N TRP A 140 -2.06 13.88 0.04
CA TRP A 140 -1.61 12.56 -0.43
C TRP A 140 -2.77 11.63 -0.85
N ILE A 141 -3.92 12.16 -1.27
CA ILE A 141 -4.95 11.31 -1.87
C ILE A 141 -4.59 11.02 -3.32
N GLU A 142 -4.27 9.77 -3.64
CA GLU A 142 -4.06 9.35 -5.02
C GLU A 142 -5.34 8.76 -5.61
N CYS A 143 -5.63 9.10 -6.87
CA CYS A 143 -6.72 8.51 -7.63
C CYS A 143 -6.15 7.79 -8.85
N THR A 144 -6.47 6.51 -9.00
CA THR A 144 -6.07 5.70 -10.15
C THR A 144 -7.29 5.04 -10.78
N THR A 145 -7.29 4.90 -12.11
CA THR A 145 -8.27 4.10 -12.84
C THR A 145 -7.73 2.68 -13.04
N TYR A 146 -8.58 1.67 -13.12
CA TYR A 146 -8.21 0.34 -13.64
C TYR A 146 -9.43 -0.33 -14.28
N GLU A 147 -9.18 -1.29 -15.17
CA GLU A 147 -10.21 -2.06 -15.85
C GLU A 147 -10.35 -3.46 -15.22
N GLU A 148 -11.58 -3.87 -14.96
CA GLU A 148 -11.93 -5.21 -14.52
C GLU A 148 -13.26 -5.63 -15.18
N ASN A 149 -13.23 -6.69 -15.98
CA ASN A 149 -14.39 -7.27 -16.67
C ASN A 149 -15.15 -6.29 -17.59
N GLY A 150 -14.44 -5.36 -18.23
CA GLY A 150 -14.98 -4.36 -19.16
C GLY A 150 -15.46 -3.07 -18.48
N ASN A 151 -15.40 -3.00 -17.14
CA ASN A 151 -15.77 -1.82 -16.36
C ASN A 151 -14.51 -1.10 -15.85
N TYR A 152 -14.61 0.21 -15.69
CA TYR A 152 -13.52 1.06 -15.21
C TYR A 152 -13.80 1.58 -13.80
N TYR A 153 -12.82 1.50 -12.92
CA TYR A 153 -13.01 1.78 -11.50
C TYR A 153 -12.06 2.87 -11.01
N LEU A 154 -12.62 3.86 -10.30
CA LEU A 154 -11.85 4.86 -9.58
C LEU A 154 -11.42 4.29 -8.23
N LYS A 155 -10.12 4.16 -8.02
CA LYS A 155 -9.52 3.78 -6.74
C LYS A 155 -8.91 5.00 -6.08
N PHE A 156 -9.43 5.37 -4.93
CA PHE A 156 -8.90 6.42 -4.07
C PHE A 156 -8.02 5.79 -2.99
N TYR A 157 -6.84 6.36 -2.79
CA TYR A 157 -5.86 5.91 -1.82
C TYR A 157 -5.52 7.04 -0.86
N LYS A 158 -5.60 6.78 0.45
CA LYS A 158 -5.08 7.66 1.51
C LYS A 158 -4.05 6.90 2.33
N ASN A 159 -2.91 7.55 2.57
CA ASN A 159 -1.89 7.09 3.50
C ASN A 159 -1.99 7.89 4.79
N GLU A 160 -2.12 7.23 5.94
CA GLU A 160 -2.11 7.93 7.22
C GLU A 160 -0.72 8.46 7.57
N SER A 161 -0.56 9.78 7.45
CA SER A 161 0.51 10.47 8.18
C SER A 161 0.01 11.59 9.10
N GLU A 162 -1.28 11.96 9.06
CA GLU A 162 -1.87 12.90 10.01
C GLU A 162 -3.32 12.48 10.36
N HIS A 163 -3.50 12.13 11.64
CA HIS A 163 -4.69 11.53 12.25
C HIS A 163 -5.97 12.35 12.06
N SER A 164 -7.04 11.69 11.59
CA SER A 164 -8.43 12.15 11.78
C SER A 164 -9.09 11.60 13.05
N GLY A 165 -8.42 10.90 13.97
CA GLY A 165 -8.96 10.63 15.32
C GLY A 165 -10.21 9.74 15.36
N ILE A 166 -10.46 8.96 14.31
CA ILE A 166 -11.56 7.98 14.22
C ILE A 166 -10.99 6.55 14.10
N ASP A 167 -9.88 6.29 14.79
CA ASP A 167 -9.09 5.06 14.71
C ASP A 167 -9.88 3.78 15.08
N ASN A 168 -11.00 3.92 15.77
CA ASN A 168 -11.85 2.78 16.13
C ASN A 168 -12.90 2.43 15.08
N ILE A 169 -13.38 3.37 14.27
CA ILE A 169 -14.54 3.08 13.40
C ILE A 169 -14.14 2.21 12.20
N LEU A 170 -12.98 2.47 11.60
CA LEU A 170 -12.50 1.68 10.47
C LEU A 170 -12.12 0.28 10.94
N ASN A 171 -11.44 0.16 12.09
CA ASN A 171 -11.15 -1.13 12.70
C ASN A 171 -12.43 -1.95 12.93
N GLU A 172 -13.47 -1.37 13.55
CA GLU A 172 -14.76 -2.04 13.75
C GLU A 172 -15.43 -2.42 12.42
N MET A 173 -15.47 -1.50 11.45
CA MET A 173 -16.09 -1.71 10.13
C MET A 173 -15.43 -2.85 9.34
N PHE A 174 -14.10 -2.99 9.45
CA PHE A 174 -13.31 -4.03 8.79
C PHE A 174 -13.07 -5.27 9.67
N GLY A 175 -13.70 -5.33 10.85
CA GLY A 175 -13.63 -6.47 11.76
C GLY A 175 -12.23 -6.73 12.34
N ILE A 176 -11.45 -5.67 12.54
CA ILE A 176 -10.12 -5.71 13.13
C ILE A 176 -10.27 -5.58 14.64
N ASP A 177 -9.85 -6.62 15.38
CA ASP A 177 -9.87 -6.63 16.84
C ASP A 177 -8.49 -6.20 17.36
N ASP A 178 -8.40 -4.97 17.87
CA ASP A 178 -7.18 -4.40 18.45
C ASP A 178 -6.90 -4.92 19.89
N SER A 179 -7.69 -5.88 20.41
CA SER A 179 -7.57 -6.39 21.79
C SER A 179 -6.44 -7.40 22.02
N GLY A 180 -5.63 -7.71 21.00
CA GLY A 180 -4.45 -8.56 21.13
C GLY A 180 -4.73 -10.02 21.51
N LYS A 181 -5.95 -10.52 21.28
CA LYS A 181 -6.29 -11.94 21.50
C LYS A 181 -6.42 -12.68 20.17
N GLN A 182 -5.35 -13.36 19.79
CA GLN A 182 -5.42 -14.58 18.98
C GLN A 182 -5.20 -15.79 19.89
#